data_AF-A0A961Y6E0-F1
#
_entry.id   AF-A0A961Y6E0-F1
#
_cell.length_a   1.000
_cell.length_b   1.000
_cell.length_c   1.000
_cell.angle_alpha   90.00
_cell.angle_beta   90.00
_cell.angle_gamma   90.00
#
_symmetry.space_group_name_H-M   'P 1'
#
loop_
_entity.id
_entity.type
_entity.pdbx_description
1 polymer ?
#
loop_
_entity_poly.entity_id
_entity_poly.type
_entity_poly.pdbx_seq_one_letter_code
_entity_poly.pdbx_strand_id
1 'polypeptide(L)'
;MIEWIMLFALGFCTAGLIALLAIPAVWRRAAKITGRRIRGALPVSMSEIQADKDQMRAEFAMSARKLERSVEELRQKTALHQAEIGKRDEIIRSQKGEISARKRAEEELQARIDSLEGRLAKQEKALAARDKTIEARDTTLAEREAALARREAELAEHSTTSDTRRVEIVALKTRVDALAATIADREETIGKRDKDILDRDEKISRIERKLSERDTELAARDAEIRRLRQSIEKQEKAIAEADANVAGLKRALAAERKALGEKEKEVTDISKNISERNSEAGRLAAQLATANKERVRAEEKLKQAMADAAAARDRVRTGSRSGAVPTGASMPSNVDPDWEAEKRENALLRERLNDLAAEVVTLTSTLDGEGGEIAKMTREVSEASDSEPRRDTPKTLAERIRALQSQVARH
;
A
#
# COMPACT_ATOMS: atom_id res chain seq x y z
N MET A 1 -142.58 -22.81 206.20
CA MET A 1 -141.73 -22.82 204.99
C MET A 1 -140.36 -23.50 205.17
N ILE A 2 -139.80 -23.63 206.38
CA ILE A 2 -138.44 -24.18 206.58
C ILE A 2 -138.35 -25.71 206.38
N GLU A 3 -139.41 -26.46 206.68
CA GLU A 3 -139.42 -27.93 206.69
C GLU A 3 -139.18 -28.59 205.32
N TRP A 4 -139.87 -28.10 204.27
CA TRP A 4 -139.74 -28.62 202.90
C TRP A 4 -138.33 -28.43 202.31
N ILE A 5 -137.64 -27.34 202.67
CA ILE A 5 -136.27 -27.07 202.21
C ILE A 5 -135.29 -28.09 202.81
N MET A 6 -135.47 -28.46 204.08
CA MET A 6 -134.59 -29.44 204.75
C MET A 6 -134.73 -30.85 204.17
N LEU A 7 -135.97 -31.30 203.87
CA LEU A 7 -136.21 -32.59 203.22
C LEU A 7 -135.62 -32.64 201.80
N PHE A 8 -135.75 -31.56 201.02
CA PHE A 8 -135.15 -31.47 199.70
C PHE A 8 -133.61 -31.50 199.76
N ALA A 9 -133.00 -30.76 200.69
CA ALA A 9 -131.56 -30.78 200.91
C ALA A 9 -131.04 -32.17 201.34
N LEU A 10 -131.76 -32.87 202.23
CA LEU A 10 -131.40 -34.23 202.67
C LEU A 10 -131.53 -35.26 201.53
N GLY A 11 -132.59 -35.14 200.70
CA GLY A 11 -132.76 -35.95 199.49
C GLY A 11 -131.65 -35.71 198.46
N PHE A 12 -131.26 -34.45 198.25
CA PHE A 12 -130.14 -34.10 197.37
C PHE A 12 -128.80 -34.66 197.88
N CYS A 13 -128.50 -34.51 199.17
CA CYS A 13 -127.28 -35.05 199.78
C CYS A 13 -127.19 -36.59 199.69
N THR A 14 -128.30 -37.29 199.93
CA THR A 14 -128.33 -38.77 199.83
C THR A 14 -128.19 -39.26 198.39
N ALA A 15 -128.85 -38.62 197.42
CA ALA A 15 -128.67 -38.92 196.00
C ALA A 15 -127.22 -38.64 195.52
N GLY A 16 -126.62 -37.54 195.95
CA GLY A 16 -125.22 -37.19 195.64
C GLY A 16 -124.21 -38.21 196.18
N LEU A 17 -124.45 -38.73 197.39
CA LEU A 17 -123.62 -39.78 197.99
C LEU A 17 -123.66 -41.10 197.21
N ILE A 18 -124.84 -41.50 196.73
CA ILE A 18 -125.00 -42.71 195.90
C ILE A 18 -124.30 -42.53 194.54
N ALA A 19 -124.42 -41.36 193.91
CA ALA A 19 -123.74 -41.06 192.64
C ALA A 19 -122.21 -41.13 192.77
N LEU A 20 -121.64 -40.57 193.84
CA LEU A 20 -120.20 -40.63 194.13
C LEU A 20 -119.68 -42.07 194.29
N LEU A 21 -120.50 -42.99 194.79
CA LEU A 21 -120.13 -44.39 195.00
C LEU A 21 -120.10 -45.20 193.68
N ALA A 22 -120.88 -44.79 192.67
CA ALA A 22 -120.92 -45.46 191.36
C ALA A 22 -119.77 -45.07 190.41
N ILE A 23 -119.28 -43.83 190.47
CA ILE A 23 -118.24 -43.28 189.57
C ILE A 23 -116.96 -44.17 189.50
N PRO A 24 -116.38 -44.66 190.61
CA PRO A 24 -115.14 -45.45 190.58
C PRO A 24 -115.27 -46.84 189.93
N ALA A 25 -116.49 -47.35 189.77
CA ALA A 25 -116.73 -48.64 189.12
C ALA A 25 -116.72 -48.51 187.58
N VAL A 26 -117.36 -47.46 187.05
CA VAL A 26 -117.44 -47.19 185.61
C VAL A 26 -116.07 -46.87 185.04
N TRP A 27 -115.29 -46.02 185.73
CA TRP A 27 -113.97 -45.58 185.26
C TRP A 27 -112.97 -46.74 185.14
N ARG A 28 -112.98 -47.68 186.09
CA ARG A 28 -112.15 -48.91 186.06
C ARG A 28 -112.48 -49.83 184.89
N ARG A 29 -113.74 -49.87 184.43
CA ARG A 29 -114.15 -50.69 183.28
C ARG A 29 -113.70 -50.08 181.96
N ALA A 30 -113.80 -48.75 181.82
CA ALA A 30 -113.37 -48.01 180.64
C ALA A 30 -111.86 -48.15 180.38
N ALA A 31 -111.02 -47.87 181.41
CA ALA A 31 -109.56 -47.89 181.29
C ALA A 31 -108.98 -49.24 180.82
N LYS A 32 -109.63 -50.37 181.19
CA LYS A 32 -109.17 -51.71 180.83
C LYS A 32 -109.36 -52.05 179.33
N ILE A 33 -110.28 -51.37 178.65
CA ILE A 33 -110.55 -51.56 177.21
C ILE A 33 -109.60 -50.70 176.37
N THR A 34 -109.45 -49.41 176.67
CA THR A 34 -108.47 -48.54 176.00
C THR A 34 -107.04 -49.03 176.20
N GLY A 35 -106.71 -49.50 177.41
CA GLY A 35 -105.39 -50.07 177.72
C GLY A 35 -105.02 -51.37 176.99
N ARG A 36 -105.96 -52.02 176.27
CA ARG A 36 -105.63 -53.12 175.33
C ARG A 36 -105.42 -52.60 173.91
N ARG A 37 -106.22 -51.63 173.46
CA ARG A 37 -106.17 -51.10 172.09
C ARG A 37 -104.89 -50.30 171.81
N ILE A 38 -104.40 -49.56 172.80
CA ILE A 38 -103.19 -48.72 172.67
C ILE A 38 -101.90 -49.57 172.63
N ARG A 39 -101.88 -50.74 173.28
CA ARG A 39 -100.69 -51.62 173.35
C ARG A 39 -100.36 -52.36 172.05
N GLY A 40 -101.25 -52.37 171.06
CA GLY A 40 -101.01 -52.97 169.75
C GLY A 40 -100.66 -51.97 168.63
N ALA A 41 -100.57 -50.67 168.95
CA ALA A 41 -100.31 -49.59 167.99
C ALA A 41 -99.08 -48.74 168.37
N LEU A 42 -98.27 -49.23 169.31
CA LEU A 42 -97.00 -48.65 169.73
C LEU A 42 -95.94 -49.75 169.61
N PRO A 43 -94.71 -49.45 169.16
CA PRO A 43 -93.62 -50.42 169.16
C PRO A 43 -93.24 -50.75 170.62
N VAL A 44 -93.48 -51.99 171.05
CA VAL A 44 -93.21 -52.44 172.43
C VAL A 44 -92.26 -53.64 172.48
N SER A 45 -91.20 -53.60 171.66
CA SER A 45 -89.99 -54.40 171.88
C SER A 45 -88.73 -53.67 171.42
N MET A 46 -87.65 -53.76 172.21
CA MET A 46 -86.33 -53.26 171.81
C MET A 46 -85.77 -53.97 170.57
N SER A 47 -86.21 -55.21 170.30
CA SER A 47 -85.75 -56.00 169.15
C SER A 47 -86.21 -55.43 167.80
N GLU A 48 -87.41 -54.86 167.73
CA GLU A 48 -87.97 -54.31 166.48
C GLU A 48 -87.28 -52.98 166.12
N ILE A 49 -87.03 -52.12 167.11
CA ILE A 49 -86.25 -50.88 166.93
C ILE A 49 -84.80 -51.19 166.51
N GLN A 50 -84.23 -52.29 167.00
CA GLN A 50 -82.91 -52.76 166.55
C GLN A 50 -82.96 -53.30 165.13
N ALA A 51 -84.01 -54.05 164.77
CA ALA A 51 -84.20 -54.56 163.40
C ALA A 51 -84.35 -53.43 162.37
N ASP A 52 -85.18 -52.41 162.62
CA ASP A 52 -85.33 -51.24 161.74
C ASP A 52 -84.00 -50.47 161.61
N LYS A 53 -83.26 -50.31 162.72
CA LYS A 53 -81.96 -49.64 162.72
C LYS A 53 -80.92 -50.41 161.91
N ASP A 54 -80.90 -51.73 162.01
CA ASP A 54 -79.98 -52.58 161.26
C ASP A 54 -80.41 -52.77 159.80
N GLN A 55 -81.72 -52.69 159.50
CA GLN A 55 -82.23 -52.55 158.13
C GLN A 55 -81.76 -51.22 157.51
N MET A 56 -81.95 -50.08 158.17
CA MET A 56 -81.47 -48.79 157.67
C MET A 56 -79.95 -48.79 157.47
N ARG A 57 -79.19 -49.41 158.38
CA ARG A 57 -77.74 -49.63 158.20
C ARG A 57 -77.41 -50.51 157.00
N ALA A 58 -78.17 -51.59 156.78
CA ALA A 58 -78.00 -52.45 155.62
C ALA A 58 -78.34 -51.73 154.31
N GLU A 59 -79.40 -50.93 154.27
CA GLU A 59 -79.77 -50.11 153.12
C GLU A 59 -78.72 -49.03 152.81
N PHE A 60 -78.21 -48.33 153.83
CA PHE A 60 -77.08 -47.40 153.67
C PHE A 60 -75.80 -48.12 153.23
N ALA A 61 -75.46 -49.27 153.80
CA ALA A 61 -74.28 -50.05 153.39
C ALA A 61 -74.42 -50.61 151.97
N MET A 62 -75.60 -51.05 151.56
CA MET A 62 -75.86 -51.60 150.22
C MET A 62 -75.92 -50.49 149.16
N SER A 63 -76.51 -49.34 149.47
CA SER A 63 -76.51 -48.16 148.59
C SER A 63 -75.11 -47.56 148.47
N ALA A 64 -74.34 -47.43 149.57
CA ALA A 64 -72.94 -47.05 149.54
C ALA A 64 -72.11 -48.03 148.68
N ARG A 65 -72.21 -49.35 148.92
CA ARG A 65 -71.49 -50.37 148.13
C ARG A 65 -71.96 -50.47 146.66
N LYS A 66 -73.17 -50.02 146.34
CA LYS A 66 -73.66 -49.88 144.95
C LYS A 66 -73.08 -48.62 144.30
N LEU A 67 -73.02 -47.51 145.04
CA LEU A 67 -72.39 -46.27 144.60
C LEU A 67 -70.88 -46.47 144.37
N GLU A 68 -70.15 -47.05 145.33
CA GLU A 68 -68.74 -47.42 145.21
C GLU A 68 -68.47 -48.26 143.95
N ARG A 69 -69.25 -49.32 143.72
CA ARG A 69 -69.14 -50.13 142.49
C ARG A 69 -69.40 -49.31 141.23
N SER A 70 -70.44 -48.46 141.21
CA SER A 70 -70.71 -47.60 140.05
C SER A 70 -69.61 -46.56 139.81
N VAL A 71 -69.00 -46.02 140.87
CA VAL A 71 -67.84 -45.11 140.79
C VAL A 71 -66.61 -45.85 140.25
N GLU A 72 -66.39 -47.10 140.68
CA GLU A 72 -65.28 -47.91 140.18
C GLU A 72 -65.48 -48.35 138.73
N GLU A 73 -66.69 -48.75 138.33
CA GLU A 73 -67.05 -49.00 136.93
C GLU A 73 -66.88 -47.74 136.06
N LEU A 74 -67.25 -46.56 136.56
CA LEU A 74 -67.06 -45.29 135.86
C LEU A 74 -65.57 -44.93 135.77
N ARG A 75 -64.78 -45.11 136.83
CA ARG A 75 -63.32 -44.94 136.79
C ARG A 75 -62.66 -45.88 135.79
N GLN A 76 -63.06 -47.14 135.76
CA GLN A 76 -62.55 -48.12 134.80
C GLN A 76 -62.91 -47.72 133.36
N LYS A 77 -64.15 -47.28 133.10
CA LYS A 77 -64.56 -46.74 131.79
C LYS A 77 -63.77 -45.49 131.41
N THR A 78 -63.58 -44.54 132.33
CA THR A 78 -62.77 -43.33 132.11
C THR A 78 -61.31 -43.70 131.81
N ALA A 79 -60.72 -44.65 132.53
CA ALA A 79 -59.35 -45.12 132.28
C ALA A 79 -59.22 -45.81 130.90
N LEU A 80 -60.21 -46.63 130.51
CA LEU A 80 -60.27 -47.25 129.18
C LEU A 80 -60.40 -46.20 128.07
N HIS A 81 -61.29 -45.22 128.22
CA HIS A 81 -61.43 -44.12 127.26
C HIS A 81 -60.18 -43.25 127.20
N GLN A 82 -59.51 -42.97 128.32
CA GLN A 82 -58.25 -42.22 128.33
C GLN A 82 -57.14 -42.99 127.59
N ALA A 83 -57.06 -44.31 127.77
CA ALA A 83 -56.13 -45.16 127.03
C ALA A 83 -56.48 -45.25 125.53
N GLU A 84 -57.76 -45.24 125.18
CA GLU A 84 -58.23 -45.21 123.80
C GLU A 84 -57.94 -43.86 123.12
N ILE A 85 -58.17 -42.74 123.81
CA ILE A 85 -57.79 -41.39 123.38
C ILE A 85 -56.28 -41.34 123.14
N GLY A 86 -55.45 -41.80 124.09
CA GLY A 86 -54.00 -41.85 123.91
C GLY A 86 -53.55 -42.66 122.68
N LYS A 87 -54.21 -43.79 122.39
CA LYS A 87 -53.97 -44.56 121.15
C LYS A 87 -54.38 -43.79 119.89
N ARG A 88 -55.53 -43.11 119.91
CA ARG A 88 -56.01 -42.28 118.79
C ARG A 88 -55.08 -41.08 118.57
N ASP A 89 -54.58 -40.45 119.63
CA ASP A 89 -53.61 -39.35 119.57
C ASP A 89 -52.25 -39.80 119.02
N GLU A 90 -51.81 -41.02 119.32
CA GLU A 90 -50.61 -41.63 118.70
C GLU A 90 -50.81 -41.81 117.18
N ILE A 91 -51.96 -42.36 116.77
CA ILE A 91 -52.30 -42.52 115.34
C ILE A 91 -52.41 -41.17 114.63
N ILE A 92 -53.07 -40.17 115.23
CA ILE A 92 -53.18 -38.81 114.69
C ILE A 92 -51.80 -38.16 114.56
N ARG A 93 -50.90 -38.35 115.54
CA ARG A 93 -49.52 -37.86 115.44
C ARG A 93 -48.75 -38.54 114.31
N SER A 94 -48.86 -39.87 114.16
CA SER A 94 -48.24 -40.61 113.05
C SER A 94 -48.76 -40.12 111.69
N GLN A 95 -50.08 -40.06 111.51
CA GLN A 95 -50.73 -39.60 110.28
C GLN A 95 -50.37 -38.14 109.95
N LYS A 96 -50.32 -37.26 110.95
CA LYS A 96 -49.86 -35.87 110.75
C LYS A 96 -48.38 -35.81 110.33
N GLY A 97 -47.55 -36.68 110.88
CA GLY A 97 -46.17 -36.91 110.45
C GLY A 97 -46.10 -37.31 108.97
N GLU A 98 -46.81 -38.36 108.58
CA GLU A 98 -46.89 -38.84 107.20
C GLU A 98 -47.40 -37.77 106.22
N ILE A 99 -48.48 -37.05 106.57
CA ILE A 99 -49.03 -35.96 105.74
C ILE A 99 -47.97 -34.87 105.56
N SER A 100 -47.24 -34.50 106.62
CA SER A 100 -46.17 -33.50 106.52
C SER A 100 -44.98 -33.98 105.67
N ALA A 101 -44.66 -35.27 105.69
CA ALA A 101 -43.61 -35.86 104.87
C ALA A 101 -44.03 -35.94 103.39
N ARG A 102 -45.27 -36.37 103.11
CA ARG A 102 -45.84 -36.40 101.75
C ARG A 102 -45.91 -35.01 101.15
N LYS A 103 -46.34 -34.00 101.92
CA LYS A 103 -46.38 -32.61 101.44
C LYS A 103 -45.00 -32.08 101.06
N ARG A 104 -43.95 -32.37 101.84
CA ARG A 104 -42.57 -32.00 101.48
C ARG A 104 -42.11 -32.71 100.20
N ALA A 105 -42.45 -33.99 100.03
CA ALA A 105 -42.12 -34.73 98.82
C ALA A 105 -42.88 -34.20 97.58
N GLU A 106 -44.12 -33.74 97.76
CA GLU A 106 -44.90 -33.07 96.72
C GLU A 106 -44.28 -31.71 96.33
N GLU A 107 -43.88 -30.90 97.31
CA GLU A 107 -43.17 -29.64 97.11
C GLU A 107 -41.80 -29.86 96.40
N GLU A 108 -41.05 -30.91 96.75
CA GLU A 108 -39.80 -31.29 96.08
C GLU A 108 -40.03 -31.78 94.63
N LEU A 109 -41.04 -32.62 94.41
CA LEU A 109 -41.40 -33.11 93.08
C LEU A 109 -41.87 -31.98 92.17
N GLN A 110 -42.66 -31.02 92.68
CA GLN A 110 -43.07 -29.85 91.92
C GLN A 110 -41.87 -28.98 91.53
N ALA A 111 -40.97 -28.67 92.47
CA ALA A 111 -39.74 -27.93 92.16
C ALA A 111 -38.86 -28.65 91.12
N ARG A 112 -38.89 -29.99 91.10
CA ARG A 112 -38.19 -30.80 90.10
C ARG A 112 -38.89 -30.80 88.74
N ILE A 113 -40.22 -30.77 88.70
CA ILE A 113 -41.01 -30.59 87.47
C ILE A 113 -40.69 -29.24 86.85
N ASP A 114 -40.83 -28.14 87.62
CA ASP A 114 -40.55 -26.77 87.16
C ASP A 114 -39.11 -26.64 86.61
N SER A 115 -38.15 -27.31 87.26
CA SER A 115 -36.74 -27.37 86.82
C SER A 115 -36.56 -28.14 85.50
N LEU A 116 -37.28 -29.24 85.32
CA LEU A 116 -37.24 -30.05 84.09
C LEU A 116 -37.94 -29.35 82.93
N GLU A 117 -39.10 -28.72 83.15
CA GLU A 117 -39.79 -27.89 82.16
C GLU A 117 -38.91 -26.70 81.73
N GLY A 118 -38.30 -26.01 82.69
CA GLY A 118 -37.36 -24.92 82.42
C GLY A 118 -36.09 -25.38 81.67
N ARG A 119 -35.69 -26.65 81.78
CA ARG A 119 -34.61 -27.26 80.98
C ARG A 119 -35.10 -27.64 79.58
N LEU A 120 -36.29 -28.23 79.47
CA LEU A 120 -36.90 -28.62 78.21
C LEU A 120 -37.10 -27.40 77.30
N ALA A 121 -37.73 -26.34 77.81
CA ALA A 121 -37.94 -25.08 77.08
C ALA A 121 -36.63 -24.39 76.67
N LYS A 122 -35.52 -24.60 77.39
CA LYS A 122 -34.18 -24.15 76.98
C LYS A 122 -33.61 -25.01 75.85
N GLN A 123 -33.79 -26.33 75.91
CA GLN A 123 -33.34 -27.26 74.87
C GLN A 123 -34.14 -27.08 73.58
N GLU A 124 -35.46 -26.93 73.63
CA GLU A 124 -36.32 -26.64 72.47
C GLU A 124 -35.90 -25.35 71.77
N LYS A 125 -35.65 -24.27 72.53
CA LYS A 125 -35.11 -23.01 71.97
C LYS A 125 -33.74 -23.19 71.33
N ALA A 126 -32.87 -24.03 71.91
CA ALA A 126 -31.55 -24.32 71.37
C ALA A 126 -31.62 -25.20 70.10
N LEU A 127 -32.58 -26.12 70.02
CA LEU A 127 -32.85 -26.92 68.81
C LEU A 127 -33.39 -26.02 67.70
N ALA A 128 -34.45 -25.25 67.94
CA ALA A 128 -35.02 -24.33 66.95
C ALA A 128 -34.01 -23.27 66.43
N ALA A 129 -33.03 -22.87 67.26
CA ALA A 129 -31.92 -22.02 66.82
C ALA A 129 -30.88 -22.77 65.97
N ARG A 130 -30.61 -24.05 66.26
CA ARG A 130 -29.76 -24.92 65.45
C ARG A 130 -30.41 -25.28 64.12
N ASP A 131 -31.70 -25.58 64.09
CA ASP A 131 -32.43 -25.91 62.86
C ASP A 131 -32.38 -24.75 61.87
N LYS A 132 -32.66 -23.51 62.32
CA LYS A 132 -32.45 -22.29 61.53
C LYS A 132 -31.00 -22.08 61.07
N THR A 133 -30.03 -22.53 61.86
CA THR A 133 -28.61 -22.47 61.47
C THR A 133 -28.28 -23.51 60.41
N ILE A 134 -28.89 -24.70 60.46
CA ILE A 134 -28.76 -25.76 59.45
C ILE A 134 -29.42 -25.32 58.14
N GLU A 135 -30.67 -24.83 58.17
CA GLU A 135 -31.35 -24.25 57.00
C GLU A 135 -30.52 -23.13 56.34
N ALA A 136 -29.95 -22.23 57.14
CA ALA A 136 -29.06 -21.18 56.64
C ALA A 136 -27.70 -21.69 56.14
N ARG A 137 -27.27 -22.90 56.53
CA ARG A 137 -26.06 -23.54 56.00
C ARG A 137 -26.34 -24.29 54.72
N ASP A 138 -27.44 -25.02 54.66
CA ASP A 138 -27.88 -25.77 53.47
C ASP A 138 -28.15 -24.83 52.29
N THR A 139 -28.78 -23.67 52.52
CA THR A 139 -28.92 -22.62 51.49
C THR A 139 -27.56 -22.11 51.02
N THR A 140 -26.63 -21.77 51.93
CA THR A 140 -25.27 -21.35 51.53
C THR A 140 -24.47 -22.46 50.85
N LEU A 141 -24.73 -23.74 51.15
CA LEU A 141 -24.09 -24.88 50.50
C LEU A 141 -24.59 -25.02 49.07
N ALA A 142 -25.92 -25.00 48.86
CA ALA A 142 -26.53 -25.03 47.53
C ALA A 142 -26.08 -23.85 46.65
N GLU A 143 -25.96 -22.64 47.21
CA GLU A 143 -25.38 -21.49 46.51
C GLU A 143 -23.91 -21.73 46.09
N ARG A 144 -23.11 -22.39 46.94
CA ARG A 144 -21.71 -22.70 46.67
C ARG A 144 -21.56 -23.81 45.65
N GLU A 145 -22.38 -24.84 45.69
CA GLU A 145 -22.44 -25.91 44.69
C GLU A 145 -22.83 -25.34 43.32
N ALA A 146 -23.86 -24.47 43.27
CA ALA A 146 -24.25 -23.78 42.04
C ALA A 146 -23.14 -22.85 41.50
N ALA A 147 -22.38 -22.18 42.39
CA ALA A 147 -21.24 -21.37 42.00
C ALA A 147 -20.05 -22.22 41.49
N LEU A 148 -19.78 -23.38 42.10
CA LEU A 148 -18.75 -24.32 41.65
C LEU A 148 -19.09 -24.88 40.27
N ALA A 149 -20.31 -25.37 40.06
CA ALA A 149 -20.77 -25.90 38.77
C ALA A 149 -20.65 -24.85 37.63
N ARG A 150 -20.92 -23.56 37.93
CA ARG A 150 -20.67 -22.46 36.97
C ARG A 150 -19.19 -22.28 36.66
N ARG A 151 -18.31 -22.32 37.66
CA ARG A 151 -16.85 -22.20 37.45
C ARG A 151 -16.27 -23.40 36.71
N GLU A 152 -16.80 -24.60 36.91
CA GLU A 152 -16.42 -25.79 36.15
C GLU A 152 -16.84 -25.67 34.68
N ALA A 153 -18.04 -25.15 34.41
CA ALA A 153 -18.50 -24.87 33.04
C ALA A 153 -17.64 -23.79 32.34
N GLU A 154 -17.36 -22.66 33.02
CA GLU A 154 -16.45 -21.61 32.52
C GLU A 154 -15.04 -22.16 32.25
N LEU A 155 -14.51 -23.01 33.13
CA LEU A 155 -13.19 -23.63 32.95
C LEU A 155 -13.17 -24.61 31.78
N ALA A 156 -14.24 -25.38 31.56
CA ALA A 156 -14.38 -26.26 30.41
C ALA A 156 -14.45 -25.48 29.08
N GLU A 157 -15.20 -24.37 29.05
CA GLU A 157 -15.23 -23.45 27.90
C GLU A 157 -13.86 -22.80 27.64
N HIS A 158 -13.16 -22.36 28.69
CA HIS A 158 -11.80 -21.84 28.56
C HIS A 158 -10.79 -22.91 28.11
N SER A 159 -10.95 -24.18 28.50
CA SER A 159 -10.12 -25.26 27.98
C SER A 159 -10.39 -25.52 26.50
N THR A 160 -11.65 -25.67 26.08
CA THR A 160 -11.98 -25.95 24.68
C THR A 160 -11.59 -24.80 23.74
N THR A 161 -11.76 -23.54 24.17
CA THR A 161 -11.30 -22.37 23.42
C THR A 161 -9.76 -22.23 23.40
N SER A 162 -9.06 -22.62 24.47
CA SER A 162 -7.60 -22.69 24.49
C SER A 162 -7.06 -23.76 23.54
N ASP A 163 -7.66 -24.96 23.52
CA ASP A 163 -7.27 -26.05 22.62
C ASP A 163 -7.61 -25.73 21.16
N THR A 164 -8.74 -25.09 20.89
CA THR A 164 -9.07 -24.55 19.55
C THR A 164 -8.00 -23.55 19.09
N ARG A 165 -7.63 -22.57 19.94
CA ARG A 165 -6.55 -21.61 19.62
C ARG A 165 -5.19 -22.28 19.44
N ARG A 166 -4.87 -23.35 20.18
CA ARG A 166 -3.64 -24.14 19.98
C ARG A 166 -3.63 -24.79 18.60
N VAL A 167 -4.75 -25.37 18.15
CA VAL A 167 -4.88 -25.94 16.81
C VAL A 167 -4.74 -24.84 15.74
N GLU A 168 -5.37 -23.69 15.92
CA GLU A 168 -5.22 -22.53 15.02
C GLU A 168 -3.78 -22.03 14.94
N ILE A 169 -3.06 -21.91 16.07
CA ILE A 169 -1.66 -21.50 16.11
C ILE A 169 -0.77 -22.50 15.38
N VAL A 170 -1.00 -23.80 15.54
CA VAL A 170 -0.27 -24.85 14.79
C VAL A 170 -0.57 -24.75 13.29
N ALA A 171 -1.84 -24.58 12.91
CA ALA A 171 -2.23 -24.41 11.51
C ALA A 171 -1.59 -23.16 10.88
N LEU A 172 -1.62 -22.01 11.58
CA LEU A 172 -0.97 -20.78 11.14
C LEU A 172 0.55 -20.96 11.03
N LYS A 173 1.19 -21.64 11.98
CA LYS A 173 2.62 -21.94 11.93
C LYS A 173 2.98 -22.79 10.70
N THR A 174 2.26 -23.89 10.45
CA THR A 174 2.50 -24.71 9.24
C THR A 174 2.30 -23.92 7.95
N ARG A 175 1.38 -22.94 7.92
CA ARG A 175 1.19 -22.05 6.77
C ARG A 175 2.32 -21.03 6.62
N VAL A 176 2.87 -20.51 7.72
CA VAL A 176 4.08 -19.66 7.70
C VAL A 176 5.28 -20.45 7.18
N ASP A 177 5.49 -21.68 7.67
CA ASP A 177 6.60 -22.55 7.24
C ASP A 177 6.48 -22.89 5.73
N ALA A 178 5.26 -23.18 5.24
CA ALA A 178 5.00 -23.41 3.82
C ALA A 178 5.21 -22.15 2.93
N LEU A 179 4.85 -20.97 3.43
CA LEU A 179 5.11 -19.70 2.75
C LEU A 179 6.61 -19.39 2.72
N ALA A 180 7.35 -19.66 3.80
CA ALA A 180 8.80 -19.51 3.85
C ALA A 180 9.50 -20.42 2.84
N ALA A 181 9.08 -21.69 2.74
CA ALA A 181 9.58 -22.59 1.69
C ALA A 181 9.27 -22.10 0.27
N THR A 182 8.08 -21.53 0.05
CA THR A 182 7.69 -20.93 -1.25
C THR A 182 8.50 -19.68 -1.59
N ILE A 183 8.91 -18.90 -0.57
CA ILE A 183 9.79 -17.74 -0.76
C ILE A 183 11.19 -18.21 -1.15
N ALA A 184 11.75 -19.20 -0.45
CA ALA A 184 13.08 -19.75 -0.77
C ALA A 184 13.17 -20.32 -2.20
N ASP A 185 12.16 -21.08 -2.65
CA ASP A 185 12.07 -21.58 -4.03
C ASP A 185 12.02 -20.45 -5.08
N ARG A 186 11.29 -19.36 -4.76
CA ARG A 186 11.23 -18.17 -5.61
C ARG A 186 12.55 -17.41 -5.63
N GLU A 187 13.24 -17.27 -4.50
CA GLU A 187 14.56 -16.65 -4.41
C GLU A 187 15.60 -17.46 -5.21
N GLU A 188 15.58 -18.79 -5.14
CA GLU A 188 16.42 -19.65 -5.98
C GLU A 188 16.09 -19.49 -7.47
N THR A 189 14.81 -19.41 -7.83
CA THR A 189 14.35 -19.18 -9.20
C THR A 189 14.74 -17.81 -9.74
N ILE A 190 14.69 -16.77 -8.91
CA ILE A 190 15.19 -15.43 -9.23
C ILE A 190 16.71 -15.48 -9.45
N GLY A 191 17.47 -16.07 -8.52
CA GLY A 191 18.93 -16.20 -8.65
C GLY A 191 19.39 -17.03 -9.86
N LYS A 192 18.56 -17.96 -10.36
CA LYS A 192 18.78 -18.63 -11.67
C LYS A 192 18.52 -17.68 -12.84
N ARG A 193 17.42 -16.94 -12.82
CA ARG A 193 17.06 -15.96 -13.86
C ARG A 193 18.05 -14.81 -13.96
N ASP A 194 18.57 -14.32 -12.83
CA ASP A 194 19.57 -13.25 -12.82
C ASP A 194 20.88 -13.71 -13.48
N LYS A 195 21.28 -14.97 -13.26
CA LYS A 195 22.40 -15.59 -14.00
C LYS A 195 22.09 -15.69 -15.49
N ASP A 196 20.91 -16.18 -15.88
CA ASP A 196 20.49 -16.25 -17.29
C ASP A 196 20.46 -14.87 -17.97
N ILE A 197 20.12 -13.80 -17.23
CA ILE A 197 20.14 -12.41 -17.72
C ILE A 197 21.58 -11.96 -17.94
N LEU A 198 22.48 -12.12 -16.96
CA LEU A 198 23.90 -11.78 -17.11
C LEU A 198 24.53 -12.53 -18.31
N ASP A 199 24.22 -13.82 -18.45
CA ASP A 199 24.65 -14.67 -19.57
C ASP A 199 24.15 -14.16 -20.93
N ARG A 200 22.97 -13.54 -20.98
CA ARG A 200 22.37 -12.93 -22.17
C ARG A 200 22.98 -11.56 -22.45
N ASP A 201 23.19 -10.74 -21.43
CA ASP A 201 23.81 -9.42 -21.57
C ASP A 201 25.24 -9.57 -22.11
N GLU A 202 26.04 -10.52 -21.62
CA GLU A 202 27.34 -10.81 -22.24
C GLU A 202 27.22 -11.27 -23.71
N LYS A 203 26.19 -12.04 -24.06
CA LYS A 203 25.94 -12.47 -25.45
C LYS A 203 25.56 -11.27 -26.32
N ILE A 204 24.75 -10.34 -25.80
CA ILE A 204 24.38 -9.08 -26.46
C ILE A 204 25.63 -8.22 -26.68
N SER A 205 26.44 -7.93 -25.65
CA SER A 205 27.67 -7.15 -25.82
C SER A 205 28.67 -7.79 -26.79
N ARG A 206 28.76 -9.12 -26.83
CA ARG A 206 29.55 -9.85 -27.85
C ARG A 206 28.99 -9.69 -29.27
N ILE A 207 27.67 -9.60 -29.44
CA ILE A 207 27.01 -9.36 -30.73
C ILE A 207 27.18 -7.89 -31.14
N GLU A 208 26.96 -6.94 -30.24
CA GLU A 208 27.14 -5.50 -30.47
C GLU A 208 28.58 -5.19 -30.92
N ARG A 209 29.59 -5.80 -30.27
CA ARG A 209 30.99 -5.64 -30.69
C ARG A 209 31.23 -6.17 -32.11
N LYS A 210 30.66 -7.34 -32.44
CA LYS A 210 30.74 -7.92 -33.81
C LYS A 210 29.99 -7.09 -34.84
N LEU A 211 28.88 -6.46 -34.46
CA LEU A 211 28.12 -5.55 -35.31
C LEU A 211 28.97 -4.32 -35.63
N SER A 212 29.54 -3.69 -34.60
CA SER A 212 30.47 -2.55 -34.76
C SER A 212 31.71 -2.90 -35.60
N GLU A 213 32.32 -4.07 -35.37
CA GLU A 213 33.41 -4.59 -36.21
C GLU A 213 32.98 -4.70 -37.69
N ARG A 214 31.79 -5.26 -37.96
CA ARG A 214 31.23 -5.37 -39.32
C ARG A 214 30.88 -4.00 -39.93
N ASP A 215 30.35 -3.07 -39.16
CA ASP A 215 30.04 -1.71 -39.62
C ASP A 215 31.31 -0.96 -40.01
N THR A 216 32.41 -1.10 -39.26
CA THR A 216 33.71 -0.53 -39.63
C THR A 216 34.29 -1.17 -40.90
N GLU A 217 34.11 -2.49 -41.08
CA GLU A 217 34.52 -3.18 -42.31
C GLU A 217 33.69 -2.74 -43.52
N LEU A 218 32.36 -2.63 -43.37
CA LEU A 218 31.47 -2.11 -44.42
C LEU A 218 31.83 -0.69 -44.81
N ALA A 219 32.08 0.20 -43.84
CA ALA A 219 32.54 1.56 -44.10
C ALA A 219 33.90 1.60 -44.84
N ALA A 220 34.82 0.70 -44.52
CA ALA A 220 36.09 0.55 -45.23
C ALA A 220 35.89 0.05 -46.67
N ARG A 221 35.00 -0.92 -46.89
CA ARG A 221 34.64 -1.41 -48.23
C ARG A 221 33.92 -0.36 -49.06
N ASP A 222 33.02 0.43 -48.48
CA ASP A 222 32.40 1.56 -49.16
C ASP A 222 33.42 2.63 -49.56
N ALA A 223 34.42 2.92 -48.71
CA ALA A 223 35.51 3.82 -49.04
C ALA A 223 36.41 3.26 -50.17
N GLU A 224 36.67 1.95 -50.17
CA GLU A 224 37.37 1.24 -51.25
C GLU A 224 36.58 1.31 -52.57
N ILE A 225 35.28 1.02 -52.54
CA ILE A 225 34.37 1.12 -53.71
C ILE A 225 34.34 2.56 -54.24
N ARG A 226 34.29 3.58 -53.38
CA ARG A 226 34.37 4.99 -53.80
C ARG A 226 35.70 5.32 -54.48
N ARG A 227 36.83 4.85 -53.94
CA ARG A 227 38.16 5.03 -54.56
C ARG A 227 38.25 4.32 -55.91
N LEU A 228 37.76 3.08 -56.01
CA LEU A 228 37.73 2.33 -57.26
C LEU A 228 36.85 3.02 -58.30
N ARG A 229 35.65 3.51 -57.93
CA ARG A 229 34.79 4.30 -58.82
C ARG A 229 35.47 5.58 -59.30
N GLN A 230 36.16 6.33 -58.43
CA GLN A 230 36.94 7.50 -58.83
C GLN A 230 38.13 7.14 -59.74
N SER A 231 38.75 5.98 -59.54
CA SER A 231 39.82 5.48 -60.43
C SER A 231 39.26 5.11 -61.81
N ILE A 232 38.10 4.45 -61.85
CA ILE A 232 37.38 4.11 -63.09
C ILE A 232 36.99 5.40 -63.81
N GLU A 233 36.37 6.39 -63.14
CA GLU A 233 36.01 7.67 -63.75
C GLU A 233 37.23 8.42 -64.32
N LYS A 234 38.38 8.38 -63.64
CA LYS A 234 39.65 8.92 -64.16
C LYS A 234 40.15 8.15 -65.37
N GLN A 235 40.05 6.82 -65.37
CA GLN A 235 40.42 5.99 -66.51
C GLN A 235 39.48 6.19 -67.69
N GLU A 236 38.17 6.33 -67.47
CA GLU A 236 37.17 6.65 -68.49
C GLU A 236 37.43 8.02 -69.12
N LYS A 237 37.78 9.04 -68.32
CA LYS A 237 38.21 10.35 -68.84
C LYS A 237 39.49 10.26 -69.65
N ALA A 238 40.51 9.54 -69.16
CA ALA A 238 41.76 9.35 -69.89
C ALA A 238 41.55 8.55 -71.19
N ILE A 239 40.63 7.58 -71.21
CA ILE A 239 40.23 6.85 -72.42
C ILE A 239 39.49 7.79 -73.39
N ALA A 240 38.56 8.61 -72.90
CA ALA A 240 37.84 9.58 -73.74
C ALA A 240 38.79 10.65 -74.33
N GLU A 241 39.78 11.11 -73.56
CA GLU A 241 40.86 11.99 -74.05
C GLU A 241 41.75 11.27 -75.08
N ALA A 242 42.11 10.01 -74.84
CA ALA A 242 42.87 9.19 -75.79
C ALA A 242 42.08 8.95 -77.09
N ASP A 243 40.78 8.66 -77.02
CA ASP A 243 39.89 8.50 -78.18
C ASP A 243 39.71 9.83 -78.93
N ALA A 244 39.58 10.95 -78.23
CA ALA A 244 39.56 12.28 -78.83
C ALA A 244 40.88 12.62 -79.53
N ASN A 245 42.01 12.28 -78.93
CA ASN A 245 43.34 12.42 -79.54
C ASN A 245 43.50 11.50 -80.77
N VAL A 246 43.05 10.24 -80.69
CA VAL A 246 43.03 9.30 -81.83
C VAL A 246 42.11 9.80 -82.95
N ALA A 247 40.97 10.39 -82.63
CA ALA A 247 40.07 11.02 -83.61
C ALA A 247 40.70 12.29 -84.23
N GLY A 248 41.40 13.09 -83.42
CA GLY A 248 42.18 14.25 -83.87
C GLY A 248 43.31 13.85 -84.82
N LEU A 249 44.11 12.85 -84.46
CA LEU A 249 45.17 12.27 -85.29
C LEU A 249 44.59 11.65 -86.58
N LYS A 250 43.45 10.96 -86.53
CA LYS A 250 42.76 10.47 -87.74
C LYS A 250 42.30 11.61 -88.66
N ARG A 251 41.81 12.73 -88.11
CA ARG A 251 41.46 13.94 -88.89
C ARG A 251 42.70 14.62 -89.48
N ALA A 252 43.78 14.74 -88.70
CA ALA A 252 45.05 15.28 -89.17
C ALA A 252 45.62 14.43 -90.31
N LEU A 253 45.67 13.10 -90.15
CA LEU A 253 46.10 12.15 -91.19
C LEU A 253 45.20 12.22 -92.44
N ALA A 254 43.89 12.43 -92.28
CA ALA A 254 42.97 12.60 -93.40
C ALA A 254 43.18 13.95 -94.13
N ALA A 255 43.45 15.02 -93.40
CA ALA A 255 43.79 16.34 -93.96
C ALA A 255 45.15 16.31 -94.66
N GLU A 256 46.16 15.66 -94.07
CA GLU A 256 47.48 15.44 -94.65
C GLU A 256 47.39 14.58 -95.92
N ARG A 257 46.59 13.51 -95.92
CA ARG A 257 46.30 12.72 -97.14
C ARG A 257 45.59 13.54 -98.22
N LYS A 258 44.69 14.46 -97.84
CA LYS A 258 44.03 15.37 -98.80
C LYS A 258 45.01 16.37 -99.38
N ALA A 259 45.87 16.97 -98.55
CA ALA A 259 46.93 17.88 -98.96
C ALA A 259 47.99 17.16 -99.83
N LEU A 260 48.31 15.90 -99.50
CA LEU A 260 49.17 15.06 -100.33
C LEU A 260 48.52 14.80 -101.70
N GLY A 261 47.24 14.45 -101.74
CA GLY A 261 46.49 14.30 -103.00
C GLY A 261 46.32 15.58 -103.80
N GLU A 262 46.31 16.75 -103.15
CA GLU A 262 46.35 18.07 -103.81
C GLU A 262 47.75 18.37 -104.36
N LYS A 263 48.82 18.01 -103.63
CA LYS A 263 50.21 18.10 -104.09
C LYS A 263 50.53 17.10 -105.21
N GLU A 264 49.97 15.89 -105.17
CA GLU A 264 50.05 14.91 -106.26
C GLU A 264 49.40 15.45 -107.53
N LYS A 265 48.22 16.09 -107.44
CA LYS A 265 47.59 16.78 -108.58
C LYS A 265 48.47 17.88 -109.12
N GLU A 266 49.00 18.75 -108.26
CA GLU A 266 49.92 19.82 -108.64
C GLU A 266 51.18 19.27 -109.34
N VAL A 267 51.74 18.15 -108.86
CA VAL A 267 52.85 17.43 -109.52
C VAL A 267 52.43 16.84 -110.88
N THR A 268 51.21 16.31 -111.03
CA THR A 268 50.72 15.84 -112.35
C THR A 268 50.50 16.98 -113.34
N ASP A 269 49.97 18.13 -112.89
CA ASP A 269 49.77 19.31 -113.73
C ASP A 269 51.11 19.96 -114.13
N ILE A 270 52.08 20.03 -113.21
CA ILE A 270 53.46 20.43 -113.53
C ILE A 270 54.09 19.46 -114.55
N SER A 271 53.92 18.16 -114.37
CA SER A 271 54.44 17.15 -115.31
C SER A 271 53.82 17.27 -116.71
N LYS A 272 52.52 17.59 -116.78
CA LYS A 272 51.82 17.86 -118.04
C LYS A 272 52.35 19.12 -118.73
N ASN A 273 52.51 20.22 -117.99
CA ASN A 273 53.10 21.47 -118.50
C ASN A 273 54.55 21.28 -119.02
N ILE A 274 55.35 20.44 -118.36
CA ILE A 274 56.71 20.08 -118.81
C ILE A 274 56.65 19.29 -120.13
N SER A 275 55.73 18.33 -120.25
CA SER A 275 55.47 17.58 -121.49
C SER A 275 55.10 18.49 -122.66
N GLU A 276 54.17 19.43 -122.44
CA GLU A 276 53.73 20.38 -123.47
C GLU A 276 54.89 21.26 -123.96
N ARG A 277 55.68 21.86 -123.05
CA ARG A 277 56.88 22.64 -123.44
C ARG A 277 57.95 21.81 -124.17
N ASN A 278 58.14 20.54 -123.83
CA ASN A 278 59.09 19.68 -124.53
C ASN A 278 58.65 19.40 -125.98
N SER A 279 57.34 19.27 -126.23
CA SER A 279 56.80 19.12 -127.58
C SER A 279 57.05 20.37 -128.45
N GLU A 280 56.99 21.55 -127.83
CA GLU A 280 57.22 22.85 -128.47
C GLU A 280 58.71 23.07 -128.80
N ALA A 281 59.60 22.70 -127.88
CA ALA A 281 61.05 22.70 -128.10
C ALA A 281 61.48 21.77 -129.26
N GLY A 282 60.88 20.57 -129.35
CA GLY A 282 61.13 19.65 -130.47
C GLY A 282 60.72 20.22 -131.84
N ARG A 283 59.66 21.04 -131.86
CA ARG A 283 59.13 21.65 -133.09
C ARG A 283 60.04 22.77 -133.63
N LEU A 284 60.63 23.57 -132.75
CA LEU A 284 61.62 24.60 -133.11
C LEU A 284 62.95 23.98 -133.59
N ALA A 285 63.40 22.88 -132.98
CA ALA A 285 64.60 22.16 -133.41
C ALA A 285 64.48 21.62 -134.86
N ALA A 286 63.30 21.14 -135.27
CA ALA A 286 63.06 20.66 -136.62
C ALA A 286 63.14 21.77 -137.68
N GLN A 287 62.70 23.00 -137.36
CA GLN A 287 62.74 24.16 -138.26
C GLN A 287 64.17 24.68 -138.49
N LEU A 288 65.05 24.59 -137.50
CA LEU A 288 66.47 24.93 -137.66
C LEU A 288 67.21 23.91 -138.55
N ALA A 289 66.82 22.64 -138.50
CA ALA A 289 67.46 21.58 -139.29
C ALA A 289 67.17 21.66 -140.79
N THR A 290 66.01 22.20 -141.21
CA THR A 290 65.68 22.42 -142.62
C THR A 290 66.39 23.64 -143.21
N ALA A 291 66.38 24.77 -142.50
CA ALA A 291 67.06 26.00 -142.95
C ALA A 291 68.57 25.81 -143.19
N ASN A 292 69.23 24.98 -142.37
CA ASN A 292 70.68 24.76 -142.50
C ASN A 292 71.08 23.88 -143.69
N LYS A 293 70.16 23.04 -144.22
CA LYS A 293 70.42 22.21 -145.43
C LYS A 293 70.34 23.00 -146.74
N GLU A 294 69.62 24.12 -146.76
CA GLU A 294 69.49 24.96 -147.97
C GLU A 294 70.72 25.85 -148.17
N ARG A 295 71.31 26.35 -147.07
CA ARG A 295 72.57 27.15 -147.11
C ARG A 295 73.73 26.40 -147.76
N VAL A 296 73.97 25.16 -147.36
CA VAL A 296 75.12 24.36 -147.84
C VAL A 296 75.04 24.11 -149.36
N ARG A 297 73.85 23.91 -149.91
CA ARG A 297 73.63 23.69 -151.36
C ARG A 297 73.86 24.94 -152.22
N ALA A 298 73.87 26.14 -151.64
CA ALA A 298 74.11 27.39 -152.35
C ALA A 298 75.62 27.70 -152.45
N GLU A 299 76.39 27.45 -151.40
CA GLU A 299 77.85 27.72 -151.35
C GLU A 299 78.65 26.80 -152.30
N GLU A 300 78.17 25.57 -152.54
CA GLU A 300 78.88 24.57 -153.35
C GLU A 300 78.80 24.82 -154.87
N LYS A 301 77.70 25.42 -155.35
CA LYS A 301 77.53 25.81 -156.77
C LYS A 301 78.38 27.03 -157.17
N LEU A 302 78.74 27.88 -156.22
CA LEU A 302 79.52 29.10 -156.49
C LEU A 302 81.00 28.79 -156.75
N LYS A 303 81.53 27.70 -156.16
CA LYS A 303 82.95 27.33 -156.27
C LYS A 303 83.34 26.65 -157.59
N GLN A 304 82.42 25.97 -158.28
CA GLN A 304 82.72 25.33 -159.57
C GLN A 304 82.82 26.33 -160.73
N ALA A 305 82.11 27.47 -160.67
CA ALA A 305 82.12 28.45 -161.76
C ALA A 305 83.37 29.36 -161.83
N MET A 306 84.23 29.35 -160.80
CA MET A 306 85.43 30.20 -160.74
C MET A 306 86.74 29.48 -161.11
N ALA A 307 86.69 28.19 -161.49
CA ALA A 307 87.88 27.39 -161.75
C ALA A 307 88.30 27.30 -163.24
N ASP A 308 87.36 27.41 -164.19
CA ASP A 308 87.57 26.95 -165.59
C ASP A 308 87.92 28.04 -166.62
N ALA A 309 88.14 29.31 -166.24
CA ALA A 309 88.25 30.42 -167.20
C ALA A 309 89.38 31.44 -166.94
N ALA A 310 90.59 30.98 -166.60
CA ALA A 310 91.76 31.84 -166.35
C ALA A 310 92.97 31.60 -167.30
N ALA A 311 92.77 31.12 -168.53
CA ALA A 311 93.89 30.74 -169.42
C ALA A 311 93.69 30.94 -170.95
N ALA A 312 93.30 32.14 -171.41
CA ALA A 312 93.57 32.67 -172.78
C ALA A 312 93.04 34.12 -172.91
N ARG A 313 93.76 35.18 -172.51
CA ARG A 313 94.88 35.87 -173.17
C ARG A 313 94.47 36.90 -174.26
N ASP A 314 95.04 38.11 -174.14
CA ASP A 314 95.19 39.19 -175.14
C ASP A 314 93.94 39.77 -175.84
N ARG A 315 93.55 41.00 -175.44
CA ARG A 315 93.93 42.21 -176.22
C ARG A 315 93.67 43.53 -175.48
N VAL A 316 94.38 44.55 -175.92
CA VAL A 316 94.45 45.91 -175.34
C VAL A 316 93.52 46.87 -176.10
N ARG A 317 93.10 47.94 -175.40
CA ARG A 317 92.81 49.30 -175.92
C ARG A 317 91.35 49.68 -176.24
N THR A 318 91.05 50.95 -175.88
CA THR A 318 89.95 51.83 -176.34
C THR A 318 88.54 51.59 -175.81
N GLY A 319 87.78 52.68 -175.66
CA GLY A 319 86.34 52.69 -175.37
C GLY A 319 85.97 53.60 -174.20
N SER A 320 85.35 54.75 -174.46
CA SER A 320 84.94 55.73 -173.45
C SER A 320 83.42 55.87 -173.39
N ARG A 321 82.87 55.89 -172.16
CA ARG A 321 81.55 56.44 -171.73
C ARG A 321 80.24 55.82 -172.29
N SER A 322 79.19 55.99 -171.46
CA SER A 322 77.75 55.69 -171.66
C SER A 322 77.39 54.19 -171.74
N GLY A 323 76.30 53.71 -171.13
CA GLY A 323 75.32 54.35 -170.22
C GLY A 323 74.25 53.33 -169.77
N ALA A 324 73.23 53.76 -169.02
CA ALA A 324 72.01 53.00 -168.60
C ALA A 324 72.21 51.86 -167.54
N VAL A 325 71.47 51.67 -166.43
CA VAL A 325 70.35 52.38 -165.75
C VAL A 325 69.03 52.45 -166.58
N PRO A 326 67.80 52.15 -166.09
CA PRO A 326 67.27 52.18 -164.70
C PRO A 326 66.25 51.06 -164.29
N THR A 327 65.54 51.29 -163.17
CA THR A 327 64.15 50.88 -162.83
C THR A 327 63.82 49.40 -162.53
N GLY A 328 62.87 49.09 -161.62
CA GLY A 328 62.14 49.96 -160.68
C GLY A 328 60.90 49.32 -160.00
N ALA A 329 60.46 49.93 -158.89
CA ALA A 329 59.13 49.90 -158.27
C ALA A 329 58.42 48.57 -157.90
N SER A 330 58.08 48.42 -156.61
CA SER A 330 56.67 48.40 -156.16
C SER A 330 56.50 48.53 -154.63
N MET A 331 55.70 49.53 -154.23
CA MET A 331 54.74 49.50 -153.10
C MET A 331 53.46 48.77 -153.60
N PRO A 332 52.46 48.34 -152.78
CA PRO A 332 51.91 49.10 -151.63
C PRO A 332 51.30 48.31 -150.45
N SER A 333 50.75 49.08 -149.47
CA SER A 333 49.56 48.79 -148.61
C SER A 333 49.63 47.56 -147.65
N ASN A 334 48.84 47.38 -146.58
CA ASN A 334 47.89 48.15 -145.75
C ASN A 334 47.64 47.34 -144.44
N VAL A 335 47.16 47.83 -143.29
CA VAL A 335 46.74 49.17 -142.81
C VAL A 335 47.18 49.33 -141.33
N ASP A 336 47.21 50.58 -140.84
CA ASP A 336 46.97 51.04 -139.45
C ASP A 336 45.56 50.60 -138.90
N PRO A 337 45.12 50.90 -137.64
CA PRO A 337 45.61 51.97 -136.77
C PRO A 337 45.76 51.69 -135.26
N ASP A 338 46.25 52.75 -134.61
CA ASP A 338 45.73 53.32 -133.35
C ASP A 338 46.27 52.81 -132.00
N TRP A 339 46.70 53.63 -131.03
CA TRP A 339 47.29 55.00 -130.97
C TRP A 339 47.48 55.37 -129.48
N GLU A 340 48.32 56.37 -129.18
CA GLU A 340 48.15 57.17 -127.96
C GLU A 340 47.26 58.40 -128.23
N ALA A 341 46.44 58.74 -127.21
CA ALA A 341 46.00 60.11 -126.86
C ALA A 341 44.63 60.65 -127.30
N GLU A 342 43.54 60.16 -126.66
CA GLU A 342 42.48 61.09 -126.23
C GLU A 342 42.05 61.00 -124.75
N LYS A 343 42.30 62.12 -124.06
CA LYS A 343 41.35 62.87 -123.23
C LYS A 343 40.23 62.09 -122.51
N ARG A 344 40.26 62.31 -121.19
CA ARG A 344 39.07 62.52 -120.33
C ARG A 344 38.15 61.31 -120.18
N GLU A 345 38.44 60.55 -119.12
CA GLU A 345 37.46 60.54 -118.04
C GLU A 345 38.12 60.78 -116.67
N ASN A 346 37.35 61.47 -115.83
CA ASN A 346 37.55 61.90 -114.44
C ASN A 346 38.29 60.86 -113.54
N ALA A 347 39.21 61.19 -112.62
CA ALA A 347 39.34 62.32 -111.67
C ALA A 347 38.18 62.44 -110.66
N LEU A 348 38.47 62.53 -109.35
CA LEU A 348 37.53 62.52 -108.20
C LEU A 348 36.92 61.13 -107.88
N LEU A 349 36.92 60.61 -106.65
CA LEU A 349 37.49 61.04 -105.35
C LEU A 349 38.16 59.82 -104.66
N ARG A 350 39.19 59.93 -103.80
CA ARG A 350 39.32 60.79 -102.62
C ARG A 350 38.22 60.62 -101.55
N GLU A 351 37.71 59.40 -101.33
CA GLU A 351 36.78 59.18 -100.19
C GLU A 351 37.03 57.92 -99.33
N ARG A 352 37.72 56.86 -99.78
CA ARG A 352 37.89 55.63 -98.98
C ARG A 352 39.31 55.11 -98.83
N LEU A 353 40.27 56.03 -98.73
CA LEU A 353 41.64 55.74 -98.32
C LEU A 353 42.02 56.33 -96.93
N ASN A 354 41.03 56.75 -96.13
CA ASN A 354 41.26 57.33 -94.79
C ASN A 354 40.40 56.73 -93.65
N ASP A 355 39.31 56.02 -93.94
CA ASP A 355 38.33 55.62 -92.91
C ASP A 355 38.49 54.19 -92.36
N LEU A 356 39.61 53.50 -92.65
CA LEU A 356 39.97 52.23 -91.99
C LEU A 356 41.36 52.25 -91.34
N ALA A 357 41.83 53.45 -90.97
CA ALA A 357 43.03 53.66 -90.14
C ALA A 357 42.68 54.19 -88.72
N ALA A 358 41.41 54.48 -88.45
CA ALA A 358 40.93 55.01 -87.16
C ALA A 358 40.23 53.96 -86.25
N GLU A 359 39.92 52.78 -86.78
CA GLU A 359 39.15 51.73 -86.08
C GLU A 359 40.04 50.66 -85.40
N VAL A 360 41.35 50.64 -85.70
CA VAL A 360 42.31 49.61 -85.22
C VAL A 360 43.13 50.06 -83.99
N VAL A 361 42.86 51.26 -83.45
CA VAL A 361 43.54 51.79 -82.23
C VAL A 361 42.56 52.06 -81.07
N THR A 362 41.25 52.08 -81.33
CA THR A 362 40.21 52.48 -80.37
C THR A 362 39.32 51.34 -79.88
N LEU A 363 39.31 50.17 -80.54
CA LEU A 363 38.73 48.94 -79.97
C LEU A 363 39.69 48.23 -78.98
N THR A 364 41.00 48.47 -79.11
CA THR A 364 42.05 47.98 -78.21
C THR A 364 42.16 48.74 -76.88
N SER A 365 41.21 49.64 -76.58
CA SER A 365 41.10 50.32 -75.28
C SER A 365 39.72 50.17 -74.60
N THR A 366 38.83 49.37 -75.18
CA THR A 366 37.44 49.20 -74.69
C THR A 366 37.00 47.74 -74.53
N LEU A 367 37.79 46.78 -75.03
CA LEU A 367 37.62 45.33 -74.79
C LEU A 367 38.88 44.66 -74.22
N ASP A 368 39.76 45.44 -73.59
CA ASP A 368 40.72 44.94 -72.58
C ASP A 368 39.93 44.61 -71.29
N GLY A 369 39.03 43.64 -71.43
CA GLY A 369 38.05 43.20 -70.45
C GLY A 369 38.62 42.18 -69.46
N GLU A 370 39.91 42.27 -69.17
CA GLU A 370 40.60 41.39 -68.23
C GLU A 370 41.28 42.22 -67.14
N GLY A 371 40.78 42.08 -65.91
CA GLY A 371 41.61 41.80 -64.73
C GLY A 371 42.85 42.64 -64.42
N GLY A 372 43.03 43.83 -65.00
CA GLY A 372 44.22 44.66 -64.82
C GLY A 372 44.56 44.88 -63.34
N GLU A 373 45.80 44.55 -62.98
CA GLU A 373 46.26 44.30 -61.59
C GLU A 373 46.10 45.51 -60.64
N ILE A 374 45.77 46.68 -61.18
CA ILE A 374 45.54 47.95 -60.50
C ILE A 374 44.23 47.96 -59.69
N ALA A 375 43.23 47.17 -60.07
CA ALA A 375 41.94 47.09 -59.37
C ALA A 375 41.92 46.08 -58.19
N LYS A 376 42.97 45.27 -58.01
CA LYS A 376 43.01 44.19 -57.00
C LYS A 376 44.04 44.37 -55.89
N MET A 377 45.05 45.23 -56.05
CA MET A 377 46.03 45.53 -54.99
C MET A 377 45.58 46.63 -53.99
N THR A 378 44.39 47.21 -54.14
CA THR A 378 43.91 48.36 -53.35
C THR A 378 42.76 48.05 -52.40
N ARG A 379 42.50 46.77 -52.07
CA ARG A 379 41.40 46.40 -51.16
C ARG A 379 41.73 45.50 -49.96
N GLU A 380 42.93 44.92 -49.84
CA GLU A 380 43.21 44.01 -48.69
C GLU A 380 44.69 43.92 -48.25
N VAL A 381 45.39 45.06 -48.22
CA VAL A 381 46.56 45.25 -47.34
C VAL A 381 46.41 46.60 -46.64
N SER A 382 46.66 46.61 -45.32
CA SER A 382 46.74 47.78 -44.42
C SER A 382 45.52 48.09 -43.53
N GLU A 383 45.14 47.15 -42.67
CA GLU A 383 44.80 47.49 -41.28
C GLU A 383 45.83 46.85 -40.34
N ALA A 384 46.96 47.54 -40.15
CA ALA A 384 47.97 47.22 -39.15
C ALA A 384 48.45 48.50 -38.46
N SER A 385 48.01 48.64 -37.20
CA SER A 385 48.67 49.33 -36.08
C SER A 385 49.27 50.74 -36.25
N ASP A 386 48.68 51.64 -35.46
CA ASP A 386 49.34 52.49 -34.46
C ASP A 386 49.83 53.94 -34.74
N SER A 387 49.40 54.79 -33.80
CA SER A 387 50.06 55.97 -33.22
C SER A 387 50.24 57.25 -34.07
N GLU A 388 49.48 58.26 -33.64
CA GLU A 388 49.74 59.70 -33.76
C GLU A 388 51.08 60.15 -33.10
N PRO A 389 51.54 61.42 -33.24
CA PRO A 389 51.42 62.34 -34.39
C PRO A 389 52.68 63.23 -34.64
N ARG A 390 52.59 64.11 -35.67
CA ARG A 390 53.33 65.39 -35.94
C ARG A 390 54.40 65.32 -37.06
N ARG A 391 54.10 65.97 -38.20
CA ARG A 391 54.52 67.33 -38.65
C ARG A 391 55.87 67.27 -39.40
N ASP A 392 55.98 67.65 -40.68
CA ASP A 392 55.17 68.61 -41.46
C ASP A 392 54.95 68.27 -42.95
N THR A 393 53.77 68.68 -43.47
CA THR A 393 53.33 68.75 -44.89
C THR A 393 53.12 67.44 -45.70
N PRO A 394 52.27 67.45 -46.76
CA PRO A 394 50.90 67.98 -46.82
C PRO A 394 49.86 66.93 -47.30
N LYS A 395 48.57 67.22 -47.09
CA LYS A 395 47.44 66.26 -47.21
C LYS A 395 47.20 65.74 -48.63
N THR A 396 46.91 64.44 -48.77
CA THR A 396 46.79 63.72 -50.05
C THR A 396 45.37 63.24 -50.38
N LEU A 397 45.21 62.78 -51.63
CA LEU A 397 43.95 62.54 -52.37
C LEU A 397 42.90 61.69 -51.65
N ALA A 398 43.30 60.79 -50.75
CA ALA A 398 42.41 59.87 -50.03
C ALA A 398 41.37 60.58 -49.14
N GLU A 399 41.75 61.68 -48.48
CA GLU A 399 40.79 62.48 -47.68
C GLU A 399 39.75 63.19 -48.54
N ARG A 400 40.11 63.56 -49.78
CA ARG A 400 39.19 64.21 -50.75
C ARG A 400 38.18 63.23 -51.34
N ILE A 401 38.58 61.99 -51.63
CA ILE A 401 37.67 60.94 -52.12
C ILE A 401 36.63 60.60 -51.04
N ARG A 402 37.06 60.51 -49.77
CA ARG A 402 36.19 60.22 -48.62
C ARG A 402 35.13 61.31 -48.38
N ALA A 403 35.42 62.57 -48.73
CA ALA A 403 34.47 63.69 -48.65
C ALA A 403 33.41 63.71 -49.78
N LEU A 404 33.76 63.23 -50.98
CA LEU A 404 32.82 63.14 -52.11
C LEU A 404 31.87 61.93 -51.99
N GLN A 405 32.35 60.80 -51.45
CA GLN A 405 31.51 59.61 -51.25
C GLN A 405 30.42 59.81 -50.19
N SER A 406 30.66 60.61 -49.15
CA SER A 406 29.63 60.98 -48.16
C SER A 406 28.50 61.86 -48.71
N GLN A 407 28.65 62.39 -49.93
CA GLN A 407 27.67 63.28 -50.56
C GLN A 407 26.75 62.56 -51.56
N VAL A 408 27.15 61.37 -52.04
CA VAL A 408 26.34 60.52 -52.94
C VAL A 408 25.49 59.49 -52.15
N ALA A 409 25.78 59.28 -50.87
CA ALA A 409 24.93 58.52 -49.94
C ALA A 409 23.63 59.26 -49.51
N ARG A 410 23.05 60.07 -50.41
CA ARG A 410 21.79 60.81 -50.23
C ARG A 410 21.00 60.91 -51.53
N HIS A 411 20.59 59.77 -52.07
CA HIS A 411 19.36 59.63 -52.86
C HIS A 411 18.83 58.20 -52.76
#